data_AF-A0A2I1FNC5-F1
#
_entry.id   AF-A0A2I1FNC5-F1
#
_cell.length_a   1.000
_cell.length_b   1.000
_cell.length_c   1.000
_cell.angle_alpha   90.00
_cell.angle_beta   90.00
_cell.angle_gamma   90.00
#
_symmetry.space_group_name_H-M   'P 1'
#
loop_
_entity.id
_entity.type
_entity.pdbx_description
1 polymer ?
#
loop_
_entity_poly.entity_id
_entity_poly.type
_entity_poly.pdbx_seq_one_letter_code
_entity_poly.pdbx_strand_id
1 'polypeptide(L)' 'MTSTTSNICLICFVRGETEKDIFPVVIDNNSTVKNLGVEIRKVRQDLSQKNFDLYVR' A
#
# COMPACT_ATOMS: atom_id res chain seq x y z
N MET A 1 7.14 2.09 27.01
CA MET A 1 6.02 2.66 26.24
C MET A 1 5.40 1.53 25.45
N THR A 2 4.16 1.14 25.75
CA THR A 2 3.40 0.19 24.93
C THR A 2 2.92 0.93 23.69
N SER A 3 3.60 0.74 22.57
CA SER A 3 3.13 1.24 21.27
C SER A 3 1.88 0.44 20.90
N THR A 4 0.71 0.99 21.16
CA THR A 4 -0.55 0.47 20.63
C THR A 4 -0.47 0.68 19.12
N THR A 5 -0.13 -0.36 18.37
CA THR A 5 -0.07 -0.33 16.91
C THR A 5 -1.49 -0.10 16.39
N SER A 6 -1.80 1.15 16.02
CA SER A 6 -3.02 1.47 15.30
C SER A 6 -2.76 1.16 13.84
N ASN A 7 -3.38 0.10 13.32
CA ASN A 7 -3.33 -0.20 11.90
C ASN A 7 -4.34 0.68 11.16
N ILE A 8 -3.94 1.18 10.00
CA ILE A 8 -4.83 1.84 9.04
C ILE A 8 -5.03 0.93 7.83
N CYS A 9 -6.23 1.00 7.24
CA CYS A 9 -6.54 0.32 5.99
C CYS A 9 -6.60 1.38 4.88
N LEU A 10 -5.69 1.28 3.92
CA LEU A 10 -5.62 2.13 2.75
C LEU A 10 -6.27 1.42 1.57
N ILE A 11 -7.19 2.09 0.88
CA ILE A 11 -7.77 1.57 -0.36
C ILE A 11 -6.93 2.10 -1.52
N CYS A 12 -6.15 1.22 -2.13
CA CYS A 12 -5.21 1.54 -3.19
C CYS A 12 -5.79 1.17 -4.56
N PHE A 13 -5.37 1.87 -5.61
CA PHE A 13 -5.62 1.45 -6.99
C PHE A 13 -4.46 1.84 -7.91
N VAL A 14 -4.26 1.09 -8.99
CA VAL A 14 -3.26 1.42 -10.00
C VAL A 14 -3.88 2.33 -11.04
N ARG A 15 -3.26 3.49 -11.26
CA ARG A 15 -3.72 4.44 -12.28
C ARG A 15 -3.46 3.88 -13.68
N GLY A 16 -4.49 3.83 -14.51
CA GLY A 16 -4.38 3.39 -15.92
C GLY A 16 -4.73 1.92 -16.15
N GLU A 17 -5.06 1.17 -15.11
CA GLU A 17 -5.62 -0.18 -15.22
C GLU A 17 -7.15 -0.14 -14.95
N THR A 18 -7.90 -1.15 -15.45
CA THR A 18 -9.37 -1.25 -15.30
C THR A 18 -9.82 -1.51 -13.85
N GLU A 19 -11.09 -1.26 -13.52
CA GLU A 19 -11.75 -1.32 -12.18
C GLU A 19 -11.44 -2.53 -11.27
N LYS A 20 -10.86 -3.61 -11.81
CA LYS A 20 -10.33 -4.75 -11.02
C LYS A 20 -9.11 -4.41 -10.16
N ASP A 21 -8.61 -3.17 -10.24
CA ASP A 21 -7.36 -2.77 -9.61
C ASP A 21 -7.48 -2.04 -8.27
N ILE A 22 -8.64 -2.06 -7.62
CA ILE A 22 -8.80 -1.58 -6.25
C ILE A 22 -8.45 -2.70 -5.25
N PHE A 23 -7.50 -2.45 -4.35
CA PHE A 23 -7.09 -3.42 -3.33
C PHE A 23 -6.79 -2.74 -1.98
N PRO A 24 -7.16 -3.37 -0.86
CA PRO A 24 -6.84 -2.86 0.46
C PRO A 24 -5.39 -3.17 0.84
N VAL A 25 -4.74 -2.24 1.53
CA VAL A 25 -3.43 -2.43 2.15
C VAL A 25 -3.54 -2.02 3.61
N VAL A 26 -3.26 -2.97 4.50
CA VAL A 26 -3.24 -2.72 5.94
C VAL A 26 -1.81 -2.43 6.36
N ILE A 27 -1.59 -1.32 7.05
CA ILE A 27 -0.27 -0.92 7.53
C ILE A 27 -0.36 -0.25 8.90
N ASP A 28 0.69 -0.38 9.71
CA ASP A 28 0.81 0.36 10.95
C ASP A 28 0.88 1.87 10.68
N ASN A 29 0.10 2.66 11.43
CA ASN A 29 -0.03 4.12 11.23
C ASN A 29 1.28 4.90 11.45
N ASN A 30 2.25 4.33 12.17
CA ASN A 30 3.55 4.94 12.40
C ASN A 30 4.58 4.50 11.35
N SER A 31 4.15 3.75 10.33
CA SER A 31 5.04 3.28 9.26
C SER A 31 5.42 4.38 8.26
N THR A 32 6.57 4.18 7.62
CA THR A 32 7.05 5.08 6.58
C THR A 32 6.44 4.78 5.21
N VAL A 33 6.55 5.72 4.27
CA VAL A 33 6.18 5.50 2.86
C VAL A 33 6.95 4.32 2.24
N LYS A 34 8.20 4.09 2.66
CA LYS A 34 8.98 2.93 2.21
C LYS A 34 8.35 1.62 2.67
N ASN A 35 7.87 1.56 3.92
CA ASN A 35 7.15 0.40 4.44
C ASN A 35 5.85 0.17 3.66
N LEU A 36 5.12 1.25 3.32
CA LEU A 36 3.92 1.16 2.49
C LEU A 36 4.21 0.54 1.12
N GLY A 37 5.30 0.94 0.47
CA GLY A 37 5.74 0.33 -0.79
C GLY A 37 6.02 -1.17 -0.67
N VAL A 38 6.53 -1.63 0.49
CA VAL A 38 6.75 -3.06 0.76
C VAL A 38 5.43 -3.80 0.96
N GLU A 39 4.50 -3.25 1.76
CA GLU A 39 3.19 -3.88 1.98
C GLU A 39 2.37 -3.96 0.69
N ILE A 40 2.41 -2.92 -0.16
CA ILE A 40 1.77 -2.94 -1.48
C ILE A 40 2.30 -4.10 -2.33
N ARG A 41 3.63 -4.33 -2.36
CA ARG A 41 4.24 -5.43 -3.14
C ARG A 41 3.88 -6.81 -2.59
N LYS A 42 3.58 -6.94 -1.30
CA LYS A 42 3.08 -8.19 -0.71
C LYS A 42 1.65 -8.48 -1.16
N VAL A 43 0.79 -7.46 -1.19
CA VAL A 43 -0.61 -7.60 -1.62
C VAL A 43 -0.73 -7.76 -3.13
N ARG A 44 0.08 -7.03 -3.90
CA ARG A 44 0.12 -7.02 -5.37
C ARG A 44 1.52 -7.39 -5.87
N GLN A 45 1.75 -8.69 -6.04
CA GLN A 45 3.04 -9.21 -6.49
C GLN A 45 3.36 -8.86 -7.95
N ASP A 46 2.37 -8.58 -8.78
CA ASP A 46 2.53 -8.06 -10.14
C ASP A 46 3.23 -6.68 -10.15
N LEU A 47 3.00 -5.86 -9.12
CA LEU A 47 3.70 -4.59 -8.89
C LEU A 47 5.13 -4.77 -8.36
N SER A 48 5.55 -6.00 -8.06
CA SER A 48 6.95 -6.25 -7.69
C SER A 48 7.91 -6.11 -8.87
N GLN A 49 7.42 -6.41 -10.09
CA GLN A 49 8.20 -6.37 -11.33
C GLN A 49 8.16 -5.00 -12.03
N LYS A 50 7.11 -4.21 -11.81
CA LYS A 50 6.98 -2.84 -12.32
C LYS A 50 7.47 -1.84 -11.27
N ASN A 51 8.29 -0.86 -11.65
CA ASN A 51 8.50 0.31 -10.81
C ASN A 51 7.19 1.11 -10.78
N PHE A 52 6.64 1.34 -9.59
CA PHE A 52 5.46 2.18 -9.39
C PHE A 52 5.81 3.34 -8.46
N ASP A 53 5.19 4.49 -8.73
CA ASP A 53 5.24 5.65 -7.86
C ASP A 53 3.96 5.75 -7.04
N LEU A 54 4.09 6.25 -5.81
CA LEU A 54 2.95 6.50 -4.94
C LEU A 54 2.43 7.91 -5.15
N TYR A 55 1.15 8.02 -5.51
CA TYR A 55 0.47 9.31 -5.64
C TYR A 55 -0.54 9.47 -4.51
N VAL A 56 -0.32 10.47 -3.65
CA VAL A 56 -1.25 10.86 -2.58
C VAL A 56 -2.03 12.07 -3.08
N ARG A 57 -3.36 12.01 -2.98
CA ARG A 57 -4.25 13.11 -3.37
C ARG A 57 -4.74 13.87 -2.15
#